data_AF-A0A6A4BEV9-F1
#
_entry.id   AF-A0A6A4BEV9-F1
#
_cell.length_a   1.000
_cell.length_b   1.000
_cell.length_c   1.000
_cell.angle_alpha   90.00
_cell.angle_beta   90.00
_cell.angle_gamma   90.00
#
_symmetry.space_group_name_H-M   'P 1'
#
loop_
_entity.id
_entity.type
_entity.pdbx_description
1 polymer ?
#
loop_
_entity_poly.entity_id
_entity_poly.type
_entity_poly.pdbx_seq_one_letter_code
_entity_poly.pdbx_strand_id
1 'polypeptide(L)'
;PGSWNDSDTSLGFRNKLLDPVYCPDSRKNVVSDSAFPCSTTMVGRILTPLKDADIERLHPSLRSSARTLHNAITSVRQAAEWGMGSVQKVYSRLNLPLPYDPVLRGLRLNNMFRLANYRVRTVGISQIRTTFAGEMELPAHLVCAS
;
A
#
# COMPACT_ATOMS: atom_id res chain seq x y z
N PRO A 1 -2.38 -16.33 -5.17
CA PRO A 1 -1.82 -15.61 -6.33
C PRO A 1 -2.91 -15.44 -7.42
N GLY A 2 -3.68 -14.35 -7.32
CA GLY A 2 -4.65 -13.98 -8.35
C GLY A 2 -4.00 -12.96 -9.28
N SER A 3 -4.11 -13.17 -10.59
CA SER A 3 -3.51 -12.31 -11.61
C SER A 3 -4.15 -10.92 -11.57
N TRP A 4 -3.45 -9.97 -10.97
CA TRP A 4 -3.66 -8.54 -11.20
C TRP A 4 -3.24 -8.10 -12.60
N ASN A 5 -2.84 -9.03 -13.48
CA ASN A 5 -2.36 -8.76 -14.84
C ASN A 5 -3.40 -8.09 -15.73
N ASP A 6 -4.70 -8.16 -15.41
CA ASP A 6 -5.70 -7.40 -16.15
C ASP A 6 -5.69 -5.95 -15.67
N SER A 7 -5.09 -5.10 -16.51
CA SER A 7 -5.06 -3.65 -16.32
C SER A 7 -6.44 -3.04 -16.07
N ASP A 8 -7.52 -3.69 -16.52
CA ASP A 8 -8.92 -3.33 -16.25
C ASP A 8 -9.28 -3.42 -14.77
N THR A 9 -8.76 -4.43 -14.06
CA THR A 9 -9.06 -4.66 -12.64
C THR A 9 -8.54 -3.52 -11.75
N SER A 10 -7.45 -2.85 -12.15
CA SER A 10 -6.84 -1.74 -11.42
C SER A 10 -7.24 -0.35 -11.91
N LEU A 11 -7.97 -0.24 -13.03
CA LEU A 11 -8.31 1.04 -13.65
C LEU A 11 -9.11 1.95 -12.71
N GLY A 12 -10.14 1.41 -12.06
CA GLY A 12 -10.96 2.17 -11.11
C GLY A 12 -10.16 2.69 -9.91
N PHE A 13 -9.13 1.95 -9.48
CA PHE A 13 -8.21 2.39 -8.44
C PHE A 13 -7.31 3.53 -8.92
N ARG A 14 -6.70 3.39 -10.11
CA ARG A 14 -5.84 4.43 -10.71
C ARG A 14 -6.59 5.75 -10.91
N ASN A 15 -7.84 5.69 -11.37
CA ASN A 15 -8.68 6.88 -11.54
C ASN A 15 -8.91 7.60 -10.21
N LYS A 16 -9.22 6.87 -9.13
CA LYS A 16 -9.36 7.45 -7.79
C LYS A 16 -8.05 7.97 -7.21
N LEU A 17 -6.91 7.37 -7.55
CA LEU A 17 -5.60 7.82 -7.10
C LEU A 17 -5.19 9.18 -7.71
N LEU A 18 -5.66 9.46 -8.94
CA LEU A 18 -5.42 10.73 -9.63
C LEU A 18 -6.47 11.80 -9.32
N ASP A 19 -7.67 11.40 -8.94
CA ASP A 19 -8.77 12.32 -8.66
C ASP A 19 -8.57 13.04 -7.31
N PRO A 20 -8.43 14.39 -7.29
CA PRO A 20 -8.23 15.17 -6.07
C PRO A 20 -9.37 15.04 -5.05
N VAL A 21 -10.58 14.65 -5.48
CA VAL A 21 -11.71 14.38 -4.58
C VAL A 21 -11.41 13.20 -3.66
N TYR A 22 -10.71 12.18 -4.17
CA TYR A 22 -10.37 10.97 -3.41
C TYR A 22 -8.94 11.01 -2.86
N CYS A 23 -8.00 11.64 -3.56
CA CYS A 23 -6.61 11.79 -3.14
C CYS A 23 -6.17 13.26 -3.23
N PRO A 24 -6.59 14.12 -2.28
CA PRO A 24 -6.33 15.56 -2.34
C PRO A 24 -4.86 15.93 -2.12
N ASP A 25 -4.07 15.06 -1.48
CA ASP A 25 -2.64 15.29 -1.23
C ASP A 25 -1.80 14.61 -2.32
N SER A 26 -1.28 15.41 -3.25
CA SER A 26 -0.43 14.96 -4.35
C SER A 26 0.92 14.39 -3.90
N ARG A 27 1.29 14.53 -2.63
CA ARG A 27 2.49 13.90 -2.05
C ARG A 27 2.24 12.46 -1.61
N LYS A 28 0.99 12.04 -1.48
CA LYS A 28 0.64 10.66 -1.12
C LYS A 28 0.74 9.77 -2.36
N ASN A 29 1.64 8.82 -2.30
CA ASN A 29 1.88 7.84 -3.35
C ASN A 29 1.56 6.43 -2.83
N VAL A 30 1.44 5.48 -3.75
CA VAL A 30 1.13 4.08 -3.45
C VAL A 30 2.37 3.25 -3.71
N VAL A 31 2.75 2.41 -2.73
CA VAL A 31 3.80 1.41 -2.92
C VAL A 31 3.17 0.11 -3.37
N SER A 32 3.71 -0.52 -4.41
CA SER A 32 3.17 -1.76 -4.97
C SER A 32 4.27 -2.74 -5.36
N ASP A 33 3.91 -4.01 -5.54
CA ASP A 33 4.80 -5.01 -6.14
C ASP A 33 5.04 -4.71 -7.64
N SER A 34 6.18 -5.18 -8.14
CA SER A 34 6.60 -5.11 -9.54
C SER A 34 5.64 -5.78 -10.53
N ALA A 35 4.83 -6.76 -10.09
CA ALA A 35 3.81 -7.38 -10.92
C ALA A 35 2.52 -6.54 -11.02
N PHE A 36 2.42 -5.43 -10.30
CA PHE A 36 1.25 -4.55 -10.39
C PHE A 36 1.28 -3.75 -11.69
N PRO A 37 0.19 -3.74 -12.47
CA PRO A 37 0.13 -3.03 -13.74
C PRO A 37 0.18 -1.52 -13.53
N CYS A 38 1.36 -0.94 -13.77
CA CYS A 38 1.61 0.48 -13.69
C CYS A 38 1.68 1.07 -15.11
N SER A 39 0.68 1.85 -15.50
CA SER A 39 0.72 2.61 -16.77
C SER A 39 1.71 3.77 -16.66
N THR A 40 2.16 4.31 -17.79
CA THR A 40 3.02 5.51 -17.81
C THR A 40 2.37 6.71 -17.11
N THR A 41 1.04 6.78 -17.10
CA THR A 41 0.27 7.80 -16.37
C THR A 41 0.38 7.70 -14.85
N MET A 42 0.86 6.59 -14.30
CA MET A 42 1.05 6.36 -12.87
C MET A 42 2.51 6.58 -12.40
N VAL A 43 3.41 6.99 -13.30
CA VAL A 43 4.80 7.27 -12.95
C VAL A 43 4.85 8.31 -11.83
N GLY A 44 5.61 8.01 -10.77
CA GLY A 44 5.70 8.85 -9.58
C GLY A 44 4.52 8.75 -8.61
N ARG A 45 3.38 8.18 -9.03
CA ARG A 45 2.19 7.97 -8.18
C ARG A 45 2.14 6.56 -7.60
N ILE A 46 2.50 5.56 -8.40
CA ILE A 46 2.65 4.18 -7.96
C ILE A 46 4.14 3.82 -8.04
N LEU A 47 4.73 3.54 -6.89
CA LEU A 47 6.13 3.24 -6.71
C LEU A 47 6.30 1.72 -6.61
N THR A 48 7.04 1.14 -7.54
CA THR A 48 7.38 -0.28 -7.55
C THR A 48 8.88 -0.47 -7.37
N PRO A 49 9.34 -1.55 -6.71
CA PRO A 49 10.76 -1.82 -6.58
C PRO A 49 11.41 -1.95 -7.96
N LEU A 50 12.56 -1.30 -8.15
CA LEU A 50 13.37 -1.48 -9.35
C LEU A 50 14.07 -2.85 -9.31
N LYS A 51 14.22 -3.52 -10.46
CA LYS A 51 15.05 -4.74 -10.54
C LYS A 51 16.52 -4.36 -10.50
N ASP A 52 17.38 -5.25 -9.99
CA ASP A 52 18.82 -4.99 -9.91
C ASP A 52 19.43 -4.66 -11.27
N ALA A 53 19.03 -5.40 -12.31
CA ALA A 53 19.47 -5.14 -13.68
C ALA A 53 19.06 -3.74 -14.18
N ASP A 54 17.92 -3.21 -13.72
CA ASP A 54 17.46 -1.87 -14.09
C ASP A 54 18.25 -0.79 -13.35
N ILE A 55 18.63 -1.04 -12.09
CA ILE A 55 19.49 -0.14 -11.33
C ILE A 55 20.89 -0.07 -11.96
N GLU A 56 21.46 -1.20 -12.37
CA GLU A 56 22.79 -1.21 -13.00
C GLU A 56 22.82 -0.55 -14.37
N ARG A 57 21.69 -0.48 -15.09
CA ARG A 57 21.57 0.27 -16.34
C ARG A 57 21.53 1.79 -16.13
N LEU A 58 21.27 2.27 -14.92
CA LEU A 58 21.30 3.70 -14.62
C LEU A 58 22.72 4.25 -14.66
N HIS A 59 22.81 5.56 -14.91
CA HIS A 59 24.06 6.31 -14.79
C HIS A 59 24.69 6.08 -13.40
N PRO A 60 26.02 5.85 -13.28
CA PRO A 60 26.66 5.47 -12.02
C PRO A 60 26.32 6.37 -10.83
N SER A 61 26.20 7.69 -11.06
CA SER A 61 25.87 8.65 -9.99
C SER A 61 24.45 8.50 -9.41
N LEU A 62 23.53 7.82 -10.11
CA LEU A 62 22.13 7.66 -9.68
C LEU A 62 21.89 6.31 -8.98
N ARG A 63 22.82 5.36 -9.08
CA ARG A 63 22.63 3.98 -8.59
C ARG A 63 22.42 3.92 -7.08
N SER A 64 23.15 4.72 -6.32
CA SER A 64 23.01 4.78 -4.85
C SER A 64 21.61 5.27 -4.45
N SER A 65 21.14 6.38 -5.02
CA SER A 65 19.80 6.92 -4.76
C SER A 65 18.71 5.95 -5.19
N ALA A 66 18.85 5.30 -6.34
CA ALA A 66 17.92 4.28 -6.81
C ALA A 66 17.87 3.07 -5.87
N ARG A 67 19.01 2.63 -5.33
CA ARG A 67 19.11 1.56 -4.33
C ARG A 67 18.39 1.93 -3.03
N THR A 68 18.59 3.17 -2.55
CA THR A 68 17.90 3.67 -1.35
C THR A 68 16.39 3.69 -1.55
N LEU A 69 15.91 4.18 -2.71
CA LEU A 69 14.49 4.18 -3.03
C LEU A 69 13.92 2.75 -3.12
N HIS A 70 14.62 1.84 -3.80
CA HIS A 70 14.24 0.42 -3.86
C HIS A 70 14.10 -0.19 -2.45
N ASN A 71 15.10 0.03 -1.58
CA ASN A 71 15.08 -0.49 -0.22
C ASN A 71 13.91 0.08 0.60
N ALA A 72 13.62 1.38 0.46
CA ALA A 72 12.50 2.03 1.13
C ALA A 72 11.16 1.46 0.67
N ILE A 73 10.95 1.32 -0.64
CA ILE A 73 9.75 0.71 -1.23
C ILE A 73 9.58 -0.72 -0.71
N THR A 74 10.64 -1.53 -0.73
CA THR A 74 10.61 -2.91 -0.24
C THR A 74 10.27 -2.99 1.24
N SER A 75 10.87 -2.11 2.07
CA SER A 75 10.60 -2.05 3.51
C SER A 75 9.14 -1.70 3.82
N VAL A 76 8.60 -0.65 3.18
CA VAL A 76 7.18 -0.25 3.35
C VAL A 76 6.24 -1.38 2.95
N ARG A 77 6.53 -2.06 1.82
CA ARG A 77 5.73 -3.18 1.35
C ARG A 77 5.72 -4.34 2.35
N GLN A 78 6.89 -4.76 2.83
CA GLN A 78 7.01 -5.84 3.80
C GLN A 78 6.26 -5.53 5.10
N ALA A 79 6.41 -4.31 5.62
CA ALA A 79 5.71 -3.88 6.83
C ALA A 79 4.18 -3.91 6.64
N ALA A 80 3.69 -3.46 5.47
CA ALA A 80 2.28 -3.50 5.13
C ALA A 80 1.75 -4.93 4.99
N GLU A 81 2.47 -5.82 4.31
CA GLU A 81 2.10 -7.22 4.12
C GLU A 81 2.02 -7.99 5.45
N TRP A 82 3.02 -7.82 6.31
CA TRP A 82 3.03 -8.43 7.64
C TRP A 82 1.90 -7.90 8.51
N GLY A 83 1.65 -6.58 8.48
CA GLY A 83 0.53 -5.98 9.18
C GLY A 83 -0.82 -6.50 8.67
N MET A 84 -0.97 -6.61 7.35
CA MET A 84 -2.21 -7.03 6.71
C MET A 84 -2.48 -8.53 6.83
N GLY A 85 -1.43 -9.34 7.00
CA GLY A 85 -1.56 -10.79 7.25
C GLY A 85 -2.44 -11.10 8.46
N SER A 86 -2.57 -10.18 9.42
CA SER A 86 -3.51 -10.30 10.54
C SER A 86 -4.98 -10.34 10.10
N VAL A 87 -5.38 -9.53 9.12
CA VAL A 87 -6.77 -9.48 8.63
C VAL A 87 -7.17 -10.80 7.99
N GLN A 88 -6.32 -11.34 7.11
CA GLN A 88 -6.56 -12.63 6.47
C GLN A 88 -6.61 -13.77 7.49
N LYS A 89 -5.64 -13.82 8.41
CA LYS A 89 -5.56 -14.86 9.46
C LYS A 89 -6.74 -14.82 10.43
N VAL A 90 -7.22 -13.63 10.78
CA VAL A 90 -8.38 -13.48 11.67
C VAL A 90 -9.66 -13.90 10.96
N TYR A 91 -9.84 -13.47 9.71
CA TYR A 91 -11.03 -13.87 8.94
C TYR A 91 -11.07 -15.37 8.68
N SER A 92 -9.94 -16.00 8.36
CA SER A 92 -9.89 -17.45 8.13
C SER A 92 -10.32 -18.26 9.36
N ARG A 93 -10.14 -17.73 10.58
CA ARG A 93 -10.61 -18.40 11.82
C ARG A 93 -12.13 -18.41 11.96
N LEU A 94 -12.85 -17.54 11.25
CA LEU A 94 -14.31 -17.57 11.23
C LEU A 94 -14.86 -18.75 10.43
N ASN A 95 -14.03 -19.43 9.63
CA ASN A 95 -14.44 -20.52 8.72
C ASN A 95 -15.60 -20.13 7.78
N LEU A 96 -15.70 -18.84 7.44
CA LEU A 96 -16.72 -18.32 6.52
C LEU A 96 -16.10 -18.05 5.14
N PRO A 97 -16.70 -18.55 4.03
CA PRO A 97 -16.27 -18.14 2.71
C PRO A 97 -16.58 -16.65 2.47
N LEU A 98 -15.85 -16.04 1.54
CA LEU A 98 -16.28 -14.74 1.01
C LEU A 98 -17.54 -14.94 0.16
N PRO A 99 -18.56 -14.08 0.31
CA PRO A 99 -19.76 -14.13 -0.52
C PRO A 99 -19.45 -14.05 -2.01
N TYR A 100 -20.24 -14.74 -2.84
CA TYR A 100 -20.14 -14.60 -4.30
C TYR A 100 -20.65 -13.22 -4.76
N ASP A 101 -21.80 -12.80 -4.24
CA ASP A 101 -22.40 -11.49 -4.54
C ASP A 101 -21.37 -10.36 -4.35
N PRO A 102 -21.03 -9.61 -5.41
CA PRO A 102 -20.02 -8.55 -5.34
C PRO A 102 -20.37 -7.45 -4.34
N VAL A 103 -21.65 -7.13 -4.14
CA VAL A 103 -22.08 -6.09 -3.20
C VAL A 103 -21.82 -6.56 -1.77
N LEU A 104 -22.34 -7.74 -1.41
CA LEU A 104 -22.15 -8.30 -0.08
C LEU A 104 -20.67 -8.61 0.21
N ARG A 105 -19.92 -9.09 -0.79
CA ARG A 105 -18.46 -9.30 -0.68
C ARG A 105 -17.74 -7.98 -0.43
N GLY A 106 -18.09 -6.92 -1.16
CA GLY A 106 -17.55 -5.58 -0.98
C GLY A 106 -17.81 -5.03 0.42
N LEU A 107 -19.03 -5.17 0.94
CA LEU A 107 -19.39 -4.77 2.31
C LEU A 107 -18.57 -5.54 3.35
N ARG A 108 -18.45 -6.87 3.18
CA ARG A 108 -17.69 -7.72 4.11
C ARG A 108 -16.20 -7.35 4.14
N LEU A 109 -15.59 -7.16 2.96
CA LEU A 109 -14.21 -6.69 2.84
C LEU A 109 -14.04 -5.33 3.53
N ASN A 110 -14.90 -4.35 3.23
CA ASN A 110 -14.85 -3.02 3.84
C ASN A 110 -14.91 -3.08 5.37
N ASN A 111 -15.83 -3.88 5.92
CA ASN A 111 -15.97 -4.03 7.36
C ASN A 111 -14.71 -4.63 7.99
N MET A 112 -14.11 -5.64 7.37
CA MET A 112 -12.85 -6.23 7.87
C MET A 112 -11.72 -5.20 7.95
N PHE A 113 -11.47 -4.44 6.87
CA PHE A 113 -10.40 -3.44 6.87
C PHE A 113 -10.70 -2.27 7.82
N ARG A 114 -11.97 -1.84 7.95
CA ARG A 114 -12.38 -0.81 8.91
C ARG A 114 -12.16 -1.27 10.36
N LEU A 115 -12.54 -2.50 10.70
CA LEU A 115 -12.31 -3.06 12.03
C LEU A 115 -10.82 -3.23 12.34
N ALA A 116 -10.03 -3.67 11.35
CA ALA A 116 -8.58 -3.75 11.50
C ALA A 116 -7.95 -2.38 11.77
N ASN A 117 -8.34 -1.36 11.01
CA ASN A 117 -7.90 0.02 11.22
C ASN A 117 -8.35 0.58 12.57
N TYR A 118 -9.59 0.30 13.00
CA TYR A 118 -10.09 0.69 14.31
C TYR A 118 -9.26 0.07 15.43
N ARG A 119 -8.97 -1.24 15.36
CA ARG A 119 -8.09 -1.92 16.31
C ARG A 119 -6.70 -1.28 16.34
N VAL A 120 -6.09 -1.05 15.18
CA VAL A 120 -4.75 -0.43 15.09
C VAL A 120 -4.73 0.96 15.75
N ARG A 121 -5.75 1.79 15.52
CA ARG A 121 -5.85 3.13 16.11
C ARG A 121 -6.09 3.09 17.62
N THR A 122 -6.91 2.15 18.09
CA THR A 122 -7.30 2.05 19.50
C THR A 122 -6.21 1.41 20.36
N VAL A 123 -5.61 0.32 19.88
CA VAL A 123 -4.59 -0.44 20.63
C VAL A 123 -3.18 0.15 20.39
N GLY A 124 -2.99 0.91 19.31
CA GLY A 124 -1.70 1.51 18.97
C GLY A 124 -0.65 0.53 18.41
N ILE A 125 -1.01 -0.75 18.25
CA ILE A 125 -0.12 -1.80 17.73
C ILE A 125 -0.33 -1.95 16.22
N SER A 126 0.67 -1.60 15.41
CA SER A 126 0.71 -1.88 13.97
C SER A 126 2.13 -2.17 13.50
N GLN A 127 2.27 -3.13 12.58
CA GLN A 127 3.58 -3.50 12.06
C GLN A 127 4.28 -2.33 11.38
N ILE A 128 3.54 -1.53 10.61
CA ILE A 128 4.05 -0.31 9.97
C ILE A 128 4.59 0.65 11.03
N ARG A 129 3.83 0.92 12.11
CA ARG A 129 4.29 1.80 13.18
C ARG A 129 5.54 1.24 13.85
N THR A 130 5.62 -0.07 14.09
CA THR A 130 6.81 -0.69 14.70
C THR A 130 8.03 -0.59 13.79
N THR A 131 7.88 -0.83 12.48
CA THR A 131 8.98 -0.79 11.51
C THR A 131 9.53 0.63 11.33
N PHE A 132 8.68 1.65 11.43
CA PHE A 132 9.05 3.06 11.19
C PHE A 132 8.96 3.93 12.44
N ALA A 133 8.99 3.34 13.64
CA ALA A 133 9.05 4.08 14.89
C ALA A 133 10.33 4.93 14.92
N GLY A 134 10.21 6.23 15.23
CA GLY A 134 11.31 7.21 15.19
C GLY A 134 11.40 8.01 13.87
N GLU A 135 11.05 7.42 12.73
CA GLU A 135 11.01 8.10 11.41
C GLU A 135 9.66 8.80 11.15
N MET A 136 8.59 8.32 11.81
CA MET A 136 7.22 8.78 11.66
C MET A 136 6.74 9.76 12.74
N GLU A 137 7.62 10.26 13.63
CA GLU A 137 7.26 11.35 14.55
C GLU A 137 6.99 12.62 13.75
N LEU A 138 5.74 12.79 13.32
CA LEU A 138 5.28 14.05 12.77
C LEU A 138 5.44 15.12 13.87
N PRO A 139 6.13 16.23 13.59
CA PRO A 139 6.22 17.31 14.55
C PRO A 139 4.82 17.74 14.97
N ALA A 140 4.63 17.92 16.29
CA ALA A 140 3.32 18.02 16.96
C ALA A 140 2.34 19.06 16.37
N HIS A 141 2.82 20.00 15.55
CA HIS A 141 2.00 21.03 14.89
C HIS A 141 1.09 20.49 13.78
N LEU A 142 1.29 19.27 13.27
CA LEU A 142 0.44 18.66 12.22
C LEU A 142 -0.70 17.78 12.77
N VAL A 143 -0.77 17.57 14.09
CA VAL A 143 -1.77 16.70 14.73
C VAL A 143 -3.12 17.41 14.93
N CYS A 144 -3.16 18.75 14.92
CA CYS A 144 -4.36 19.53 15.26
C CYS A 144 -5.29 19.90 14.09
N ALA A 145 -5.22 19.21 12.96
CA ALA A 145 -6.16 19.41 11.85
C ALA A 145 -6.83 18.08 11.47
N SER A 146 -7.81 17.66 12.26
CA SER A 146 -8.80 16.63 11.89
C SER A 146 -10.10 16.89 12.64
#